data_AF-A0A919EGI6-F1
#
_entry.id   AF-A0A919EGI6-F1
#
_cell.length_a   1.000
_cell.length_b   1.000
_cell.length_c   1.000
_cell.angle_alpha   90.00
_cell.angle_beta   90.00
_cell.angle_gamma   90.00
#
_symmetry.space_group_name_H-M   'P 1'
#
loop_
_entity.id
_entity.type
_entity.pdbx_description
1 polymer ?
#
loop_
_entity_poly.entity_id
_entity_poly.type
_entity_poly.pdbx_seq_one_letter_code
_entity_poly.pdbx_strand_id
1 'polypeptide(L)' 'MSDYPGLRVGDVIPMAPASDGQAWIPAAVVVQLLRAIADGHRGLADDPECDLRSGADAIEAEADAIEVRAIMQTRAGGL' A
#
# COMPACT_ATOMS: atom_id res chain seq x y z
N MET A 1 -5.69 26.36 13.62
CA MET A 1 -5.13 25.31 12.76
C MET A 1 -6.26 24.31 12.55
N SER A 2 -6.73 24.12 11.32
CA SER A 2 -7.98 23.40 11.06
C SER A 2 -7.78 21.89 11.17
N ASP A 3 -8.30 21.27 12.23
CA ASP A 3 -8.40 19.81 12.40
C ASP A 3 -9.48 19.22 11.47
N TYR A 4 -9.32 19.38 10.16
CA TYR A 4 -9.96 18.42 9.26
C TYR A 4 -9.07 17.18 9.26
N PRO A 5 -9.54 16.01 9.75
CA PRO A 5 -8.83 14.78 9.45
C PRO A 5 -8.90 14.63 7.93
N GLY A 6 -7.78 14.92 7.26
CA GLY A 6 -7.65 14.61 5.84
C GLY A 6 -8.00 13.13 5.65
N LEU A 7 -8.80 12.83 4.63
CA LEU A 7 -9.22 11.48 4.30
C LEU A 7 -7.98 10.58 4.25
N ARG A 8 -7.91 9.55 5.10
CA ARG A 8 -6.79 8.60 5.09
C ARG A 8 -7.03 7.59 4.00
N VAL A 9 -5.96 7.06 3.39
CA VAL A 9 -6.07 6.00 2.37
C VAL A 9 -6.82 4.78 2.91
N GLY A 10 -6.66 4.47 4.21
CA GLY A 10 -7.38 3.39 4.89
C GLY A 10 -8.91 3.58 5.00
N ASP A 11 -9.41 4.82 4.89
CA ASP A 11 -10.84 5.12 5.03
C ASP A 11 -11.65 4.73 3.78
N VAL A 12 -10.97 4.51 2.65
CA VAL A 12 -11.60 4.37 1.33
C VAL A 12 -11.08 3.19 0.51
N ILE A 13 -10.52 2.15 1.13
CA ILE A 13 -9.96 0.99 0.40
C ILE A 13 -11.07 0.33 -0.46
N PRO A 14 -11.08 0.49 -1.79
CA PRO A 14 -12.09 -0.14 -2.63
C PRO A 14 -11.85 -1.66 -2.68
N MET A 15 -12.92 -2.42 -2.46
CA MET A 15 -12.96 -3.87 -2.69
C MET A 15 -13.70 -4.15 -3.99
N ALA A 16 -13.14 -5.02 -4.81
CA ALA A 16 -13.78 -5.53 -6.02
C ALA A 16 -14.31 -6.94 -5.77
N PRO A 17 -15.48 -7.30 -6.31
CA PRO A 17 -15.95 -8.68 -6.31
C PRO A 17 -15.17 -9.51 -7.35
N ALA A 18 -14.82 -10.75 -7.00
CA ALA A 18 -14.38 -11.76 -7.94
C ALA A 18 -15.60 -12.55 -8.49
N SER A 19 -15.38 -13.29 -9.58
CA SER A 19 -16.41 -14.10 -10.24
C SER A 19 -16.94 -15.25 -9.38
N ASP A 20 -16.17 -15.70 -8.39
CA ASP A 20 -16.53 -16.71 -7.39
C ASP A 20 -17.20 -16.11 -6.15
N GLY A 21 -17.43 -14.79 -6.13
CA GLY A 21 -18.01 -14.07 -5.00
C GLY A 21 -17.02 -13.70 -3.90
N GLN A 22 -15.73 -14.04 -4.02
CA GLN A 22 -14.71 -13.58 -3.08
C GLN A 22 -14.39 -12.10 -3.31
N ALA A 23 -14.26 -11.33 -2.22
CA ALA A 23 -13.80 -9.95 -2.32
C ALA A 23 -12.28 -9.91 -2.48
N TRP A 24 -11.78 -9.02 -3.33
CA TRP A 24 -10.35 -8.76 -3.49
C TRP A 24 -10.07 -7.26 -3.53
N ILE A 25 -8.86 -6.88 -3.16
CA ILE A 25 -8.40 -5.49 -3.25
C ILE A 25 -7.48 -5.38 -4.46
N PRO A 26 -7.66 -4.39 -5.34
CA PRO A 26 -6.76 -4.18 -6.46
C PRO A 26 -5.32 -3.97 -6.00
N ALA A 27 -4.35 -4.62 -6.67
CA ALA A 27 -2.93 -4.52 -6.31
C ALA A 27 -2.46 -3.05 -6.25
N ALA A 28 -2.91 -2.21 -7.18
CA ALA A 28 -2.60 -0.77 -7.18
C ALA A 28 -3.07 -0.04 -5.91
N VAL A 29 -4.19 -0.46 -5.32
CA VAL A 29 -4.74 0.10 -4.07
C VAL A 29 -3.92 -0.38 -2.89
N VAL A 30 -3.52 -1.66 -2.86
CA VAL A 30 -2.62 -2.20 -1.84
C VAL A 30 -1.29 -1.46 -1.84
N VAL A 31 -0.71 -1.23 -3.03
CA VAL A 31 0.55 -0.47 -3.20
C VAL A 31 0.41 0.96 -2.69
N GLN A 32 -0.70 1.65 -2.99
CA GLN A 32 -0.95 3.00 -2.47
C GLN A 32 -1.05 3.03 -0.95
N LEU A 33 -1.72 2.05 -0.35
CA LEU A 33 -1.82 1.93 1.11
C LEU A 33 -0.44 1.71 1.74
N LEU A 34 0.36 0.78 1.21
CA LEU A 34 1.70 0.49 1.72
C LEU A 34 2.61 1.71 1.64
N ARG A 35 2.60 2.43 0.51
CA ARG A 35 3.37 3.67 0.34
C ARG A 35 2.94 4.75 1.33
N ALA A 36 1.63 4.92 1.56
CA ALA A 36 1.13 5.86 2.58
C ALA A 36 1.57 5.49 4.01
N ILE A 37 1.69 4.19 4.32
CA ILE A 37 2.22 3.72 5.61
C ILE A 37 3.71 4.02 5.71
N ALA A 38 4.50 3.77 4.66
CA ALA A 38 5.93 4.08 4.62
C ALA A 38 6.19 5.59 4.79
N ASP A 39 5.37 6.45 4.19
CA ASP A 39 5.45 7.90 4.39
C ASP A 39 5.17 8.31 5.84
N GLY A 40 4.20 7.66 6.50
CA GLY A 40 3.96 7.83 7.93
C GLY A 40 5.16 7.43 8.79
N HIS A 41 5.84 6.34 8.43
CA HIS A 41 7.06 5.89 9.12
C HIS A 41 8.20 6.92 8.98
N ARG A 42 8.39 7.49 7.79
CA ARG A 42 9.39 8.54 7.56
C ARG A 42 9.10 9.82 8.34
N GLY A 43 7.83 10.22 8.44
CA GLY A 43 7.42 11.39 9.21
C GLY A 43 7.70 11.26 10.72
N LEU A 44 7.90 10.03 11.20
CA LEU A 44 8.21 9.71 12.60
C LEU A 44 9.67 9.23 12.79
N ALA A 45 10.47 9.19 11.72
CA ALA A 45 11.79 8.56 11.70
C ALA A 45 12.90 9.30 12.45
N ASP A 46 12.58 10.42 13.12
CA ASP A 46 13.49 11.12 14.03
C ASP A 46 13.44 10.54 15.46
N ASP A 47 12.61 9.52 15.71
CA ASP A 47 12.57 8.78 16.97
C ASP A 47 13.76 7.81 17.07
N PRO A 48 14.68 7.98 18.04
CA PRO A 48 15.89 7.15 18.17
C PRO A 48 15.63 5.75 18.72
N GLU A 49 14.46 5.48 19.31
CA GLU A 49 14.15 4.19 19.95
C GLU A 49 13.46 3.21 18.98
N CYS A 50 13.07 3.67 17.80
CA CYS A 50 12.39 2.86 16.79
C CYS A 50 12.93 3.17 15.40
N ASP A 51 13.59 2.20 14.76
CA ASP A 51 14.08 2.35 13.38
C ASP A 51 12.92 2.26 12.38
N LEU A 52 12.11 3.31 12.38
CA LEU A 52 11.00 3.50 11.45
C LEU A 52 11.51 3.77 10.03
N ARG A 53 12.78 4.18 9.86
CA ARG A 53 13.38 4.40 8.54
C ARG A 53 13.59 3.08 7.82
N SER A 54 14.23 2.10 8.45
CA SER A 54 14.35 0.76 7.88
C SER A 54 13.00 0.08 7.70
N GLY A 55 12.04 0.36 8.58
CA GLY A 55 10.65 -0.09 8.43
C GLY A 55 9.97 0.45 7.16
N ALA A 56 10.13 1.75 6.88
CA ALA A 56 9.61 2.37 5.66
C ALA A 56 10.21 1.73 4.40
N ASP A 57 11.52 1.53 4.37
CA ASP A 57 12.22 0.95 3.22
C ASP A 57 11.78 -0.50 2.95
N ALA A 58 11.57 -1.29 4.01
CA ALA A 58 11.04 -2.66 3.88
C ALA A 58 9.61 -2.68 3.32
N ILE A 59 8.76 -1.74 3.75
CA ILE A 59 7.37 -1.63 3.25
C ILE A 59 7.35 -1.26 1.76
N GLU A 60 8.24 -0.37 1.31
CA GLU A 60 8.35 -0.02 -0.11
C GLU A 60 8.84 -1.17 -0.98
N ALA A 61 9.84 -1.91 -0.51
CA ALA A 61 10.33 -3.08 -1.22
C ALA A 61 9.22 -4.12 -1.46
N GLU A 62 8.34 -4.33 -0.46
CA GLU A 62 7.18 -5.21 -0.62
C GLU A 62 6.13 -4.62 -1.57
N ALA A 63 5.87 -3.32 -1.50
CA ALA A 63 4.96 -2.64 -2.43
C ALA A 63 5.43 -2.81 -3.90
N ASP A 64 6.72 -2.65 -4.16
CA ASP A 64 7.29 -2.84 -5.49
C ASP A 64 7.21 -4.30 -5.94
N ALA A 65 7.43 -5.27 -5.04
CA ALA A 65 7.29 -6.69 -5.35
C ALA A 65 5.84 -7.05 -5.75
N ILE A 66 4.84 -6.49 -5.05
CA ILE A 66 3.42 -6.65 -5.38
C ILE A 66 3.12 -6.06 -6.77
N GLU A 67 3.62 -4.85 -7.05
CA GLU A 67 3.43 -4.17 -8.33
C GLU A 67 4.03 -5.00 -9.50
N VAL A 68 5.26 -5.50 -9.34
CA VAL A 68 5.91 -6.39 -10.32
C VAL A 68 5.10 -7.67 -10.53
N ARG A 69 4.65 -8.33 -9.45
CA ARG A 69 3.87 -9.57 -9.56
C ARG A 69 2.55 -9.36 -10.28
N ALA A 70 1.86 -8.25 -10.02
CA ALA A 70 0.62 -7.89 -10.71
C ALA A 70 0.85 -7.69 -12.21
N ILE A 71 1.91 -6.98 -12.60
CA ILE A 71 2.29 -6.79 -14.02
C ILE A 71 2.53 -8.15 -14.70
N MET A 72 3.26 -9.06 -14.05
CA MET A 72 3.54 -10.38 -14.60
C MET A 72 2.26 -11.20 -14.81
N GLN A 73 1.31 -11.14 -13.88
CA GLN A 73 0.03 -11.84 -13.98
C GLN A 73 -0.88 -11.28 -15.07
N THR A 74 -0.96 -9.96 -15.23
CA THR A 74 -1.73 -9.34 -16.32
C THR A 74 -1.15 -9.66 -17.70
N ARG A 75 0.18 -9.75 -17.82
CA ARG A 75 0.85 -10.13 -19.08
C ARG A 75 0.67 -11.61 -19.44
N ALA A 76 0.57 -12.49 -18.45
CA ALA A 76 0.39 -13.93 -18.68
C ALA A 76 -1.05 -14.32 -19.09
N GLY A 77 -2.07 -13.54 -18.69
CA GLY A 77 -3.47 -13.80 -19.04
C GLY A 77 -3.93 -13.24 -20.40
N GLY A 78 -3.02 -12.62 -21.18
CA GLY A 78 -3.30 -11.97 -22.46
C GLY A 78 -2.80 -12.72 -23.70
N LEU A 79 -2.41 -13.99 -23.58
CA LEU A 79 -1.99 -14.87 -24.69
C LEU A 79 -2.95 -16.05 -24.87
#